data_AF-A0A1B7JBT1-F1
#
_entry.id   AF-A0A1B7JBT1-F1
#
_cell.length_a   1.000
_cell.length_b   1.000
_cell.length_c   1.000
_cell.angle_alpha   90.00
_cell.angle_beta   90.00
_cell.angle_gamma   90.00
#
_symmetry.space_group_name_H-M   'P 1'
#
loop_
_entity.id
_entity.type
_entity.pdbx_description
1 polymer ?
#
loop_
_entity_poly.entity_id
_entity_poly.type
_entity_poly.pdbx_seq_one_letter_code
_entity_poly.pdbx_strand_id
1 'polypeptide(L)'
;MTSILHSLKDVMDAEQQQLSAGSVNGLRLASITEEKSSLLATLDYLEKQRRVEQDALRSTDNEDIVSRWQTITETTQQLRRLNQHNGWLLEGQIVRNQQALDVLKPFQETGLYGKDGQAAGSSLTRSAKKFSV
;
A
#
# COMPACT_ATOMS: atom_id res chain seq x y z
N MET A 1 -14.54 20.30 9.79
CA MET A 1 -13.39 20.24 8.85
C MET A 1 -12.07 20.00 9.58
N THR A 2 -11.67 20.83 10.56
CA THR A 2 -10.42 20.64 11.32
C THR A 2 -10.36 19.34 12.13
N SER A 3 -11.49 18.89 12.70
CA SER A 3 -11.58 17.58 13.38
C SER A 3 -11.32 16.41 12.43
N ILE A 4 -11.90 16.44 11.23
CA ILE A 4 -11.73 15.42 10.19
C ILE A 4 -10.27 15.35 9.73
N LEU A 5 -9.60 16.49 9.60
CA LEU A 5 -8.18 16.54 9.26
C LEU A 5 -7.29 15.94 10.37
N HIS A 6 -7.66 16.13 11.65
CA HIS A 6 -6.96 15.48 12.75
C HIS A 6 -7.20 13.96 12.74
N SER A 7 -8.44 13.51 12.57
CA SER A 7 -8.73 12.07 12.44
C SER A 7 -8.01 11.44 11.26
N LEU A 8 -7.92 12.14 10.12
CA LEU A 8 -7.18 11.66 8.95
C LEU A 8 -5.68 11.57 9.24
N LYS A 9 -5.13 12.48 10.04
CA LYS A 9 -3.74 12.42 10.50
C LYS A 9 -3.49 11.18 11.36
N ASP A 10 -4.36 10.93 12.33
CA ASP A 10 -4.23 9.78 13.23
C ASP A 10 -4.29 8.45 12.46
N VAL A 11 -5.20 8.34 11.47
CA VAL A 11 -5.31 7.17 10.59
C VAL A 11 -4.05 6.99 9.74
N MET A 12 -3.47 8.08 9.22
CA MET A 12 -2.25 8.02 8.42
C MET A 12 -1.00 7.71 9.24
N ASP A 13 -0.92 8.16 10.49
CA ASP A 13 0.14 7.79 11.42
C ASP A 13 0.03 6.31 11.81
N ALA A 14 -1.18 5.80 12.00
CA ALA A 14 -1.43 4.37 12.22
C ALA A 14 -1.04 3.53 10.99
N GLU A 15 -1.34 4.01 9.77
CA GLU A 15 -0.88 3.40 8.51
C GLU A 15 0.65 3.31 8.46
N GLN A 16 1.34 4.41 8.76
CA GLN A 16 2.80 4.47 8.77
C GLN A 16 3.41 3.47 9.76
N GLN A 17 2.84 3.34 10.96
CA GLN A 17 3.30 2.37 11.96
C GLN A 17 3.15 0.93 11.46
N GLN A 18 2.04 0.61 10.77
CA GLN A 18 1.83 -0.72 10.20
C GLN A 18 2.79 -1.03 9.04
N LEU A 19 3.10 -0.04 8.20
CA LEU A 19 4.01 -0.19 7.07
C LEU A 19 5.49 -0.25 7.50
N SER A 20 5.81 0.40 8.61
CA SER A 20 7.15 0.40 9.21
C SER A 20 7.40 -0.84 10.08
N ALA A 21 6.35 -1.52 10.54
CA ALA A 21 6.48 -2.77 11.27
C ALA A 21 7.06 -3.86 10.33
N GLY A 22 7.99 -4.66 10.84
CA GLY A 22 8.64 -5.74 10.08
C GLY A 22 7.70 -6.82 9.56
N SER A 23 6.44 -6.83 10.00
CA SER A 23 5.36 -7.68 9.49
C SER A 23 4.10 -6.84 9.24
N VAL A 24 3.65 -6.76 8.00
CA VAL A 24 2.43 -6.03 7.63
C VAL A 24 1.20 -6.88 7.97
N ASN A 25 0.33 -6.37 8.84
CA ASN A 25 -0.97 -6.99 9.08
C ASN A 25 -1.97 -6.53 8.02
N GLY A 26 -2.23 -7.38 7.03
CA GLY A 26 -3.11 -7.04 5.89
C GLY A 26 -4.55 -6.69 6.29
N LEU A 27 -5.11 -7.33 7.32
CA LEU A 27 -6.47 -7.03 7.81
C LEU A 27 -6.53 -5.66 8.46
N ARG A 28 -5.53 -5.32 9.28
CA ARG A 28 -5.43 -4.02 9.93
C ARG A 28 -5.17 -2.91 8.91
N LEU A 29 -4.32 -3.16 7.92
CA LEU A 29 -4.05 -2.21 6.83
C LEU A 29 -5.30 -1.97 5.98
N ALA A 30 -6.10 -3.00 5.70
CA ALA A 30 -7.37 -2.87 4.98
C ALA A 30 -8.37 -1.99 5.74
N SER A 31 -8.55 -2.21 7.05
CA SER A 31 -9.42 -1.38 7.90
C SER A 31 -8.97 0.09 7.90
N ILE A 32 -7.66 0.35 8.07
CA ILE A 32 -7.09 1.70 8.04
C ILE A 32 -7.31 2.37 6.67
N THR A 33 -7.19 1.61 5.58
CA THR A 33 -7.41 2.12 4.22
C THR A 33 -8.88 2.48 3.98
N GLU A 34 -9.80 1.69 4.51
CA GLU A 34 -11.24 1.96 4.43
C GLU A 34 -11.60 3.23 5.22
N GLU A 35 -11.11 3.37 6.45
CA GLU A 35 -11.29 4.57 7.28
C GLU A 35 -10.73 5.83 6.59
N LYS A 36 -9.52 5.74 6.03
CA LYS A 36 -8.90 6.82 5.24
C LYS A 36 -9.78 7.22 4.06
N SER A 37 -10.34 6.24 3.35
CA SER A 37 -11.21 6.47 2.18
C SER A 37 -12.52 7.17 2.56
N SER A 38 -13.14 6.75 3.67
CA SER A 38 -14.34 7.39 4.23
C SER A 38 -14.10 8.84 4.66
N LEU A 39 -12.98 9.10 5.35
CA LEU A 39 -12.61 10.45 5.78
C LEU A 39 -12.30 11.36 4.60
N LEU A 40 -11.63 10.85 3.56
CA LEU A 40 -11.35 11.59 2.32
C LEU A 40 -12.63 11.94 1.55
N ALA A 41 -13.58 11.02 1.45
CA ALA A 41 -14.88 11.29 0.83
C ALA A 41 -15.64 12.39 1.56
N THR A 42 -15.64 12.35 2.90
CA THR A 42 -16.26 13.39 3.72
C THR A 42 -15.55 14.74 3.55
N LEU A 43 -14.21 14.74 3.48
CA LEU A 43 -13.42 15.95 3.26
C LEU A 43 -13.70 16.58 1.88
N ASP A 44 -13.78 15.76 0.82
CA ASP A 44 -14.12 16.21 -0.54
C ASP A 44 -15.52 16.81 -0.60
N TYR A 45 -16.50 16.19 0.08
CA TYR A 45 -17.85 16.74 0.21
C TYR A 45 -17.85 18.13 0.86
N LEU A 46 -17.15 18.29 1.99
CA LEU A 46 -17.06 19.58 2.70
C LEU A 46 -16.34 20.65 1.88
N GLU A 47 -15.28 20.29 1.12
CA GLU A 47 -14.58 21.24 0.26
C GLU A 47 -15.44 21.69 -0.93
N LYS A 48 -16.24 20.78 -1.51
CA LYS A 48 -17.22 21.14 -2.54
C LYS A 48 -18.28 22.08 -2.01
N GLN A 49 -18.84 21.80 -0.83
CA GLN A 49 -19.81 22.68 -0.18
C GLN A 49 -19.20 24.08 0.08
N ARG A 50 -17.98 24.13 0.61
CA ARG A 50 -17.27 25.38 0.88
C ARG A 50 -17.06 26.22 -0.39
N ARG A 51 -16.75 25.60 -1.54
CA ARG A 51 -16.58 26.31 -2.83
C ARG A 51 -17.89 26.96 -3.31
N VAL A 52 -19.00 26.24 -3.19
CA VAL A 52 -20.32 26.77 -3.56
C VAL A 52 -20.70 27.96 -2.68
N GLU A 53 -20.47 27.86 -1.37
CA GLU A 53 -20.74 28.96 -0.43
C GLU A 53 -19.81 30.17 -0.64
N GLN A 54 -18.54 29.93 -0.97
CA GLN A 54 -17.57 31.00 -1.27
C GLN A 54 -17.93 31.77 -2.55
N ASP A 55 -18.41 31.07 -3.59
CA ASP A 55 -18.85 31.71 -4.83
C ASP A 55 -20.12 32.56 -4.62
N ALA A 56 -20.97 32.18 -3.66
CA ALA A 56 -22.18 32.92 -3.28
C ALA A 56 -21.91 34.13 -2.36
N LEU A 57 -20.89 34.06 -1.49
CA LEU A 57 -20.55 35.07 -0.49
C LEU A 57 -19.23 35.78 -0.85
N ARG A 58 -19.22 36.54 -1.94
CA ARG A 58 -18.00 37.21 -2.46
C ARG A 58 -17.42 38.34 -1.59
N SER A 59 -17.91 38.58 -0.38
CA SER A 59 -17.48 39.73 0.42
C SER A 59 -17.85 39.56 1.89
N THR A 60 -17.00 38.92 2.70
CA THR A 60 -16.91 39.24 4.12
C THR A 60 -15.48 38.92 4.59
N ASP A 61 -14.69 39.97 4.80
CA ASP A 61 -13.41 39.90 5.48
C ASP A 61 -13.66 39.51 6.94
N ASN A 62 -13.67 38.21 7.22
CA ASN A 62 -13.65 37.68 8.57
C ASN A 62 -12.25 37.11 8.82
N GLU A 63 -11.46 37.82 9.64
CA GLU A 63 -10.10 37.45 10.05
C GLU A 63 -10.02 36.01 10.59
N ASP A 64 -11.06 35.56 11.30
CA ASP A 64 -11.21 34.19 11.82
C ASP A 64 -11.28 33.12 10.72
N ILE A 65 -11.86 33.44 9.56
CA ILE A 65 -11.94 32.51 8.42
C ILE A 65 -10.57 32.33 7.78
N VAL A 66 -9.81 33.42 7.65
CA VAL A 66 -8.45 33.40 7.08
C VAL A 66 -7.52 32.55 7.95
N SER A 67 -7.56 32.75 9.27
CA SER A 67 -6.77 31.95 10.22
C SER A 67 -7.13 30.46 10.17
N ARG A 68 -8.42 30.13 10.18
CA ARG A 68 -8.88 28.73 10.07
C ARG A 68 -8.50 28.09 8.73
N TRP A 69 -8.54 28.86 7.64
CA TRP A 69 -8.14 28.40 6.32
C TRP A 69 -6.65 28.11 6.25
N GLN A 70 -5.82 28.95 6.85
CA GLN A 70 -4.38 28.74 6.95
C GLN A 70 -4.07 27.44 7.71
N THR A 71 -4.71 27.18 8.85
CA THR A 71 -4.53 25.93 9.58
C THR A 71 -4.96 24.70 8.76
N ILE A 72 -6.04 24.82 7.97
CA ILE A 72 -6.52 23.75 7.08
C ILE A 72 -5.50 23.45 5.98
N THR A 73 -4.95 24.47 5.33
CA THR A 73 -3.97 24.29 4.24
C THR A 73 -2.65 23.72 4.76
N GLU A 74 -2.17 24.21 5.91
CA GLU A 74 -0.98 23.68 6.58
C GLU A 74 -1.14 22.20 6.95
N THR A 75 -2.26 21.85 7.59
CA THR A 75 -2.56 20.46 7.98
C THR A 75 -2.67 19.57 6.74
N THR A 76 -3.33 20.03 5.68
CA THR A 76 -3.47 19.27 4.43
C THR A 76 -2.12 19.06 3.75
N GLN A 77 -1.22 20.04 3.82
CA GLN A 77 0.13 19.91 3.27
C GLN A 77 1.01 18.98 4.11
N GLN A 78 0.79 18.88 5.42
CA GLN A 78 1.41 17.87 6.27
C GLN A 78 0.90 16.47 5.90
N LEU A 79 -0.43 16.29 5.75
CA LEU A 79 -1.04 15.02 5.36
C LEU A 79 -0.52 14.55 3.99
N ARG A 80 -0.37 15.45 3.02
CA ARG A 80 0.22 15.10 1.72
C ARG A 80 1.63 14.52 1.85
N ARG A 81 2.47 15.12 2.69
CA ARG A 81 3.84 14.63 2.96
C ARG A 81 3.83 13.25 3.60
N LEU A 82 2.95 13.02 4.57
CA LEU A 82 2.77 11.70 5.19
C LEU A 82 2.31 10.65 4.16
N ASN A 83 1.39 11.02 3.26
CA ASN A 83 0.91 10.09 2.23
C ASN A 83 2.04 9.67 1.27
N GLN A 84 2.87 10.64 0.86
CA GLN A 84 4.04 10.38 0.03
C GLN A 84 5.03 9.45 0.74
N HIS A 85 5.25 9.66 2.03
CA HIS A 85 6.13 8.81 2.83
C HIS A 85 5.58 7.38 2.93
N ASN A 86 4.28 7.21 3.21
CA ASN A 86 3.64 5.89 3.23
C ASN A 86 3.75 5.18 1.86
N GLY A 87 3.66 5.94 0.76
CA GLY A 87 3.92 5.44 -0.60
C GLY A 87 5.32 4.87 -0.78
N TRP A 88 6.36 5.57 -0.29
CA TRP A 88 7.75 5.07 -0.35
C TRP A 88 7.96 3.81 0.50
N LEU A 89 7.31 3.73 1.67
CA LEU A 89 7.36 2.52 2.50
C LEU A 89 6.73 1.32 1.78
N LEU A 90 5.58 1.52 1.15
CA LEU A 90 4.90 0.48 0.34
C LEU A 90 5.79 0.01 -0.82
N GLU A 91 6.40 0.92 -1.55
CA GLU A 91 7.32 0.59 -2.64
C GLU A 91 8.51 -0.25 -2.13
N GLY A 92 9.10 0.13 -1.00
CA GLY A 92 10.14 -0.66 -0.34
C GLY A 92 9.68 -2.06 0.06
N GLN A 93 8.45 -2.21 0.54
CA GLN A 93 7.88 -3.54 0.86
C GLN A 93 7.66 -4.39 -0.39
N ILE A 94 7.17 -3.80 -1.49
CA ILE A 94 6.99 -4.50 -2.77
C ILE A 94 8.32 -5.01 -3.29
N VAL A 95 9.37 -4.19 -3.24
CA VAL A 95 10.72 -4.59 -3.66
C VAL A 95 11.25 -5.77 -2.83
N ARG A 96 11.11 -5.72 -1.50
CA ARG A 96 11.52 -6.84 -0.63
C ARG A 96 10.72 -8.11 -0.89
N ASN A 97 9.40 -7.98 -1.11
CA ASN A 97 8.54 -9.11 -1.44
C ASN A 97 8.96 -9.76 -2.76
N GLN A 98 9.26 -8.96 -3.79
CA GLN A 98 9.73 -9.45 -5.07
C GLN A 98 11.06 -10.20 -4.94
N GLN A 99 12.01 -9.66 -4.17
CA GLN A 99 13.28 -10.33 -3.88
C GLN A 99 13.07 -11.66 -3.15
N ALA A 100 12.18 -11.71 -2.15
CA ALA A 100 11.85 -12.94 -1.44
C ALA A 100 11.20 -13.97 -2.38
N LEU A 101 10.28 -13.56 -3.26
CA LEU A 101 9.69 -14.43 -4.27
C LEU A 101 10.73 -14.97 -5.26
N ASP A 102 11.68 -14.14 -5.69
CA ASP A 102 12.72 -14.57 -6.62
C ASP A 102 13.70 -15.57 -5.98
N VAL A 103 13.92 -15.49 -4.67
CA VAL A 103 14.64 -16.54 -3.91
C VAL A 103 13.82 -17.81 -3.78
N LEU A 104 12.49 -17.72 -3.61
CA LEU A 104 11.62 -18.88 -3.38
C LEU A 104 11.21 -19.63 -4.67
N LYS A 105 11.09 -18.93 -5.82
CA LYS A 105 10.69 -19.51 -7.12
C LYS A 105 11.53 -20.73 -7.53
N PRO A 106 12.89 -20.71 -7.44
CA PRO A 106 13.72 -21.85 -7.83
C PRO A 106 13.47 -23.13 -7.00
N PHE A 107 12.96 -23.00 -5.77
CA PHE A 107 12.71 -24.14 -4.87
C PHE A 107 11.32 -24.77 -5.06
N GLN A 108 10.41 -24.13 -5.80
CA GLN A 108 9.10 -24.72 -6.10
C GLN A 108 9.16 -25.72 -7.26
N GLU A 109 10.16 -25.60 -8.15
CA GLU A 109 10.34 -26.46 -9.32
C GLU A 109 11.33 -27.61 -9.11
N THR A 110 11.89 -27.81 -7.91
CA THR A 110 12.73 -28.97 -7.60
C THR A 110 11.89 -30.24 -7.43
N GLY A 111 11.14 -30.59 -8.46
CA GLY A 111 10.66 -31.95 -8.71
C GLY A 111 11.83 -32.84 -9.07
N LEU A 112 12.73 -33.08 -8.12
CA LEU A 112 13.78 -34.11 -8.25
C LEU A 112 13.14 -35.49 -8.43
N TYR A 113 11.87 -35.63 -8.03
CA TYR A 113 11.04 -36.80 -8.22
C TYR A 113 9.73 -36.39 -8.90
N GLY A 114 9.39 -37.04 -10.01
CA GLY A 114 8.05 -36.94 -10.58
C GLY A 114 6.99 -37.51 -9.63
N LYS A 115 5.70 -37.35 -9.93
CA LYS A 115 4.58 -37.92 -9.15
C LYS A 115 4.71 -39.43 -8.88
N ASP A 116 5.48 -40.13 -9.71
CA ASP A 116 5.76 -41.57 -9.63
C ASP A 116 7.08 -41.89 -8.87
N GLY A 117 7.70 -40.90 -8.22
CA GLY A 117 8.91 -41.08 -7.40
C GLY A 117 10.19 -41.33 -8.20
N GLN A 118 10.19 -41.07 -9.52
CA GLN A 118 11.36 -41.32 -10.39
C GLN A 118 12.13 -40.03 -10.68
N ALA A 119 13.46 -40.13 -10.64
CA ALA A 119 14.36 -39.02 -10.95
C ALA A 119 14.29 -38.67 -12.44
N ALA A 120 13.94 -37.41 -12.74
CA ALA A 120 13.94 -36.87 -14.09
C ALA A 120 15.39 -36.64 -14.57
N GLY A 121 16.13 -37.71 -14.85
CA GLY A 121 17.54 -37.57 -15.20
C GLY A 121 18.32 -38.82 -15.58
N SER A 122 17.71 -40.01 -15.73
CA SER A 122 18.46 -41.21 -16.16
C SER A 122 17.76 -42.03 -17.23
N SER A 123 17.50 -41.42 -18.40
CA SER A 123 17.48 -42.19 -19.65
C SER A 123 18.86 -42.10 -20.32
N LEU A 124 19.90 -42.48 -19.57
CA LEU A 124 21.23 -42.74 -20.14
C LEU A 124 21.19 -44.13 -20.79
N THR A 125 20.82 -44.12 -22.07
CA THR A 125 21.44 -44.95 -23.12
C THR A 125 22.22 -46.17 -22.63
N ARG A 126 21.56 -47.33 -22.47
CA ARG A 126 22.26 -48.62 -22.45
C ARG A 126 22.06 -49.31 -23.79
N SER A 127 22.92 -48.95 -24.74
CA SER A 127 23.17 -49.69 -25.97
C SER A 127 23.43 -51.16 -25.62
N ALA A 128 22.46 -52.03 -25.89
CA ALA A 128 22.64 -53.48 -25.79
C ALA A 128 22.81 -54.04 -27.21
N LYS A 129 24.02 -53.89 -27.77
CA LYS A 129 24.44 -54.70 -28.92
C LYS A 129 24.54 -56.15 -28.44
N LYS A 130 23.65 -57.01 -28.92
CA LYS A 130 23.67 -58.44 -28.63
C LYS A 130 24.63 -59.09 -29.62
N PHE A 131 25.78 -59.55 -29.13
CA PHE A 131 26.64 -60.45 -29.89
C PHE A 131 26.05 -61.87 -29.81
N SER A 132 25.96 -62.52 -30.97
CA SER A 132 25.55 -63.91 -31.14
C SER A 132 26.76 -64.71 -31.60
N VAL A 133 27.12 -65.75 -30.83
CA VAL A 133 27.84 -66.97 -31.26
C VAL A 133 27.24 -68.12 -30.47
#